data_AF-A0A7K3FXV0-F1
#
_entry.id   AF-A0A7K3FXV0-F1
#
_cell.length_a   1.000
_cell.length_b   1.000
_cell.length_c   1.000
_cell.angle_alpha   90.00
_cell.angle_beta   90.00
_cell.angle_gamma   90.00
#
_symmetry.space_group_name_H-M   'P 1'
#
loop_
_entity.id
_entity.type
_entity.pdbx_description
1 polymer ?
#
loop_
_entity_poly.entity_id
_entity_poly.type
_entity_poly.pdbx_seq_one_letter_code
_entity_poly.pdbx_strand_id
1 'polypeptide(L)'
;MPVIEEYKRSDGTVVRRHVRLPAGARRQTAIAGLIVAGVFLFGSGNTTTGARTQPGQHRLPQPQSTVVYPIKWPGWDKPVVHPTPTVSYPIVFPTTGSGR
;
A
#
# COMPACT_ATOMS: atom_id res chain seq x y z
N MET A 1 7.34 9.76 -0.40
CA MET A 1 7.17 8.29 -0.55
C MET A 1 5.96 7.86 0.27
N PRO A 2 5.08 6.97 -0.19
CA PRO A 2 3.95 6.53 0.61
C PRO A 2 4.44 5.59 1.73
N VAL A 3 4.64 6.17 2.91
CA VAL A 3 4.86 5.44 4.16
C VAL A 3 3.48 5.07 4.69
N ILE A 4 3.23 3.79 4.87
CA ILE A 4 2.00 3.34 5.55
C ILE A 4 2.34 3.28 7.03
N GLU A 5 1.66 4.11 7.82
CA GLU A 5 1.79 4.12 9.27
C GLU A 5 1.22 2.85 9.89
N GLU A 6 1.60 2.58 11.13
CA GLU A 6 1.02 1.49 11.88
C GLU A 6 -0.45 1.81 12.18
N TYR A 7 -1.34 0.88 11.84
CA TYR A 7 -2.75 1.03 12.16
C TYR A 7 -3.37 -0.31 12.53
N LYS A 8 -4.37 -0.25 13.40
CA LYS A 8 -5.17 -1.41 13.78
C LYS A 8 -6.41 -1.44 12.88
N ARG A 9 -6.59 -2.53 12.13
CA ARG A 9 -7.81 -2.75 11.36
C ARG A 9 -8.99 -3.01 12.30
N SER A 10 -10.22 -2.77 11.83
CA SER A 10 -11.46 -3.07 12.56
C SER A 10 -11.59 -4.54 12.99
N ASP A 11 -10.92 -5.43 12.26
CA ASP A 11 -10.78 -6.88 12.50
C ASP A 11 -9.72 -7.22 13.58
N GLY A 12 -9.17 -6.22 14.28
CA GLY A 12 -8.15 -6.42 15.32
C GLY A 12 -6.74 -6.72 14.80
N THR A 13 -6.58 -6.97 13.50
CA THR A 13 -5.28 -7.19 12.86
C THR A 13 -4.43 -5.91 12.87
N VAL A 14 -3.23 -6.00 13.44
CA VAL A 14 -2.27 -4.89 13.50
C VAL A 14 -1.43 -4.91 12.23
N VAL A 15 -1.52 -3.83 11.44
CA VAL A 15 -0.68 -3.65 10.25
C VAL A 15 0.54 -2.85 10.66
N ARG A 16 1.72 -3.50 10.59
CA ARG A 16 3.00 -2.84 10.85
C ARG A 16 3.31 -1.79 9.78
N ARG A 17 4.01 -0.75 10.23
CA ARG A 17 4.55 0.29 9.35
C ARG A 17 5.38 -0.33 8.23
N HIS A 18 5.06 -0.02 6.98
CA HIS A 18 5.85 -0.51 5.83
C HIS A 18 5.91 0.53 4.71
N VAL A 19 6.99 0.45 3.94
CA VAL A 19 7.25 1.34 2.80
C VAL A 19 6.96 0.56 1.52
N ARG A 20 6.16 1.15 0.62
CA ARG A 20 5.92 0.56 -0.70
C ARG A 20 6.79 1.25 -1.74
N LEU A 21 7.73 0.48 -2.29
CA LEU A 21 8.49 0.87 -3.48
C LEU A 21 7.71 0.46 -4.74
N PRO A 22 7.61 1.32 -5.77
CA PRO A 22 6.98 0.96 -7.04
C PRO A 22 7.67 -0.26 -7.67
N ALA A 23 6.91 -1.04 -8.44
CA ALA A 23 7.43 -2.21 -9.13
C ALA A 23 8.59 -1.78 -10.04
N GLY A 24 9.76 -2.42 -9.88
CA GLY A 24 11.00 -2.06 -10.60
C GLY A 24 12.02 -1.24 -9.79
N ALA A 25 11.59 -0.45 -8.79
CA ALA A 25 12.52 0.41 -8.04
C ALA A 25 13.35 -0.34 -6.99
N ARG A 26 12.92 -1.53 -6.54
CA ARG A 26 13.60 -2.31 -5.48
C ARG A 26 15.05 -2.67 -5.83
N ARG A 27 15.30 -3.07 -7.08
CA ARG A 27 16.64 -3.46 -7.54
C ARG A 27 17.58 -2.25 -7.63
N GLN A 28 17.07 -1.13 -8.13
CA GLN A 28 17.84 0.10 -8.25
C GLN A 28 18.16 0.71 -6.87
N THR A 29 17.21 0.71 -5.93
CA THR A 29 17.46 1.18 -4.56
C THR A 29 18.41 0.26 -3.80
N ALA A 30 18.36 -1.05 -4.03
CA ALA A 30 19.30 -2.00 -3.42
C ALA A 30 20.74 -1.76 -3.92
N ILE A 31 20.91 -1.55 -5.24
CA ILE A 31 22.22 -1.24 -5.83
C ILE A 31 22.75 0.10 -5.31
N ALA A 32 21.92 1.16 -5.32
CA ALA A 32 22.30 2.46 -4.79
C ALA A 32 22.67 2.39 -3.30
N GLY A 33 21.92 1.63 -2.50
CA GLY A 33 22.22 1.40 -1.10
C GLY A 33 23.57 0.71 -0.88
N LEU A 34 23.91 -0.30 -1.68
CA LEU A 34 25.22 -0.96 -1.62
C LEU A 34 26.36 -0.01 -1.98
N ILE A 35 26.18 0.84 -2.99
CA ILE A 35 27.19 1.83 -3.38
C ILE A 35 27.43 2.83 -2.25
N VAL A 36 26.36 3.38 -1.67
CA VAL A 36 26.47 4.33 -0.53
C VAL A 36 27.12 3.67 0.68
N ALA A 37 26.73 2.43 1.01
CA ALA A 37 27.36 1.68 2.10
C ALA A 37 28.85 1.41 1.83
N GLY A 38 29.21 1.06 0.60
CA GLY A 38 30.59 0.86 0.17
C GLY A 38 31.41 2.15 0.28
N VAL A 39 30.90 3.29 -0.20
CA VAL A 39 31.57 4.59 -0.05
C VAL A 39 31.71 4.98 1.41
N PHE A 40 30.72 4.69 2.25
CA PHE A 40 30.80 5.00 3.69
C PHE A 40 31.82 4.12 4.43
N LEU A 41 31.90 2.83 4.08
CA LEU A 41 32.81 1.87 4.72
C LEU A 41 34.25 1.97 4.21
N PHE A 42 34.46 2.30 2.93
CA PHE A 42 35.77 2.34 2.28
C PHE A 42 36.29 3.76 2.01
N GLY A 43 35.44 4.78 2.05
CA GLY A 43 35.76 6.18 1.78
C GLY A 43 35.90 7.01 3.06
N SER A 44 36.70 6.56 4.02
CA SER A 44 37.05 7.36 5.21
C SER A 44 38.16 8.36 4.87
N GLY A 45 37.75 9.47 4.26
CA GLY A 45 38.56 10.66 4.04
C GLY A 45 37.64 11.87 3.89
N ASN A 46 37.41 12.58 4.99
CA ASN A 46 36.95 13.98 5.08
C ASN A 46 35.81 14.51 4.17
N THR A 47 34.65 13.84 4.12
CA THR A 47 33.41 14.55 3.71
C THR A 47 32.54 14.87 4.92
N THR A 48 32.88 15.96 5.60
CA THR A 48 31.95 16.66 6.49
C THR A 48 30.90 17.34 5.63
N THR A 49 29.80 16.65 5.34
CA THR A 49 28.55 17.33 4.96
C THR A 49 27.81 17.60 6.26
N GLY A 50 28.15 18.72 6.90
CA GLY A 50 27.52 19.19 8.12
C GLY A 50 26.01 19.21 7.96
N ALA A 51 25.33 18.38 8.75
CA ALA A 51 23.94 18.57 9.10
C ALA A 51 23.82 19.87 9.90
N ARG A 52 23.71 21.01 9.20
CA ARG A 52 23.28 22.27 9.80
C ARG A 52 21.78 22.19 10.01
N THR A 53 21.35 21.98 11.24
CA THR A 53 19.99 22.32 11.69
C THR A 53 19.85 23.83 11.61
N GLN A 54 19.25 24.33 10.52
CA GLN A 54 18.81 25.72 10.41
C GLN A 54 17.32 25.76 10.74
N PRO A 55 16.90 26.40 11.84
CA PRO A 55 15.49 26.59 12.16
C PRO A 55 14.97 27.71 11.27
N GLY A 56 14.28 27.36 10.19
CA GLY A 56 13.62 28.34 9.35
C GLY A 56 13.55 27.93 7.89
N GLN A 57 12.31 27.81 7.41
CA GLN A 57 11.93 28.01 6.01
C GLN A 57 12.23 26.90 5.00
N HIS A 58 11.73 25.69 5.24
CA HIS A 58 11.31 24.85 4.11
C HIS A 58 9.85 24.46 4.33
N ARG A 59 8.94 25.34 3.90
CA ARG A 59 7.54 24.99 3.68
C ARG A 59 7.55 23.85 2.68
N LEU A 60 7.40 22.63 3.19
CA LEU A 60 7.23 21.43 2.37
C LEU A 60 6.19 21.76 1.29
N PRO A 61 6.44 21.47 0.00
CA PRO A 61 5.40 21.63 -1.01
C PRO A 61 4.22 20.79 -0.55
N GLN A 62 3.11 21.47 -0.24
CA GLN A 62 1.86 20.79 0.05
C GLN A 62 1.53 19.94 -1.18
N PRO A 63 1.15 18.66 -1.00
CA PRO A 63 0.76 17.82 -2.12
C PRO A 63 -0.39 18.53 -2.83
N GLN A 64 -0.14 19.00 -4.06
CA GLN A 64 -1.22 19.49 -4.90
C GLN A 64 -2.15 18.31 -5.14
N SER A 65 -3.44 18.53 -4.90
CA SER A 65 -4.50 17.56 -5.13
C SER A 65 -4.34 16.99 -6.54
N THR A 66 -3.99 15.70 -6.63
CA THR A 66 -3.94 14.97 -7.90
C THR A 66 -5.30 15.16 -8.57
N VAL A 67 -5.29 15.62 -9.82
CA VAL A 67 -6.48 15.79 -10.65
C VAL A 67 -7.32 14.51 -10.56
N VAL A 68 -8.48 14.62 -9.93
CA VAL A 68 -9.46 13.54 -9.85
C VAL A 68 -10.01 13.40 -11.26
N TYR A 69 -9.62 12.36 -11.98
CA TYR A 69 -10.27 12.02 -13.25
C TYR A 69 -11.62 11.39 -12.94
N PRO A 70 -12.75 12.05 -13.23
CA PRO A 70 -14.04 11.41 -13.10
C PRO A 70 -14.22 10.49 -14.31
N ILE A 71 -13.57 9.33 -14.32
CA ILE A 71 -13.89 8.30 -15.31
C ILE A 71 -15.28 7.80 -14.92
N LYS A 72 -16.30 8.33 -15.58
CA LYS A 72 -17.69 7.89 -15.44
C LYS A 72 -17.98 6.87 -16.53
N TRP A 73 -18.27 5.65 -16.11
CA TRP A 73 -18.73 4.60 -17.01
C TRP A 73 -20.21 4.83 -17.36
N PRO A 74 -20.64 4.54 -18.60
CA PRO A 74 -22.05 4.62 -18.95
C PRO A 74 -22.86 3.68 -18.03
N GLY A 75 -23.77 4.26 -17.25
CA GLY A 75 -24.56 3.53 -16.25
C GLY A 75 -24.04 3.58 -14.82
N TRP A 76 -23.02 4.38 -14.52
CA TRP A 76 -22.51 4.60 -13.15
C TRP A 76 -23.59 5.07 -12.16
N ASP A 77 -24.51 5.91 -12.62
CA ASP A 77 -25.59 6.46 -11.78
C ASP A 77 -26.84 5.57 -11.75
N LYS A 78 -26.79 4.37 -12.36
CA LYS A 78 -27.95 3.47 -12.38
C LYS A 78 -28.05 2.70 -11.06
N PRO A 79 -29.25 2.58 -10.48
CA PRO A 79 -29.45 1.75 -9.31
C PRO A 79 -29.07 0.29 -9.62
N VAL A 80 -28.27 -0.31 -8.74
CA VAL A 80 -27.90 -1.73 -8.83
C VAL A 80 -29.16 -2.56 -8.61
N VAL A 81 -29.56 -3.34 -9.61
CA VAL A 81 -30.66 -4.30 -9.47
C VAL A 81 -30.12 -5.54 -8.79
N HIS A 82 -30.56 -5.79 -7.56
CA HIS A 82 -30.27 -7.04 -6.88
C HIS A 82 -31.23 -8.12 -7.37
N PRO A 83 -30.74 -9.33 -7.72
CA PRO A 83 -31.62 -10.42 -8.09
C PRO A 83 -32.51 -10.78 -6.90
N THR A 84 -33.81 -10.79 -7.13
CA THR A 84 -34.78 -11.29 -6.16
C THR A 84 -34.80 -12.81 -6.26
N PRO A 85 -34.51 -13.57 -5.19
CA PRO A 85 -34.59 -15.02 -5.24
C PRO A 85 -36.03 -15.43 -5.55
N THR A 86 -36.26 -16.12 -6.68
CA THR A 86 -37.62 -16.43 -7.13
C THR A 86 -38.26 -17.57 -6.33
N VAL A 87 -37.52 -18.60 -5.91
CA VAL A 87 -37.98 -19.60 -4.94
C VAL A 87 -36.73 -20.24 -4.34
N SER A 88 -36.71 -20.47 -3.03
CA SER A 88 -35.66 -21.29 -2.38
C SER A 88 -36.25 -22.65 -2.05
N TYR A 89 -35.72 -23.72 -2.66
CA TYR A 89 -36.06 -25.10 -2.32
C TYR A 89 -35.02 -25.68 -1.35
N PRO A 90 -35.43 -26.54 -0.41
CA PRO A 90 -34.48 -27.24 0.44
C PRO A 90 -33.62 -28.19 -0.40
N ILE A 91 -32.30 -28.11 -0.23
CA ILE A 91 -31.36 -29.13 -0.74
C ILE A 91 -31.23 -30.19 0.34
N VAL A 92 -31.68 -31.41 0.05
CA VAL A 92 -31.49 -32.56 0.94
C VAL A 92 -30.20 -33.25 0.55
N PHE A 93 -29.20 -33.22 1.43
CA PHE A 93 -27.98 -33.99 1.23
C PHE A 93 -28.21 -35.43 1.69
N PRO A 94 -27.90 -36.44 0.86
CA PRO A 94 -27.98 -37.82 1.29
C PRO A 94 -26.96 -38.07 2.40
N THR A 95 -27.42 -38.60 3.53
CA THR A 95 -26.51 -39.13 4.54
C THR A 95 -25.95 -40.44 4.00
N THR A 96 -24.64 -40.61 4.01
CA THR A 96 -24.02 -41.92 3.76
C THR A 96 -24.36 -42.81 4.95
N GLY A 97 -25.49 -43.50 4.87
CA GLY A 97 -25.86 -44.55 5.81
C GLY A 97 -24.71 -45.55 5.87
N SER A 98 -24.09 -45.65 7.03
CA SER A 98 -23.19 -46.73 7.39
C SER A 98 -23.99 -48.03 7.35
N GLY A 99 -24.02 -48.66 6.18
CA GLY A 99 -24.40 -50.05 6.05
C GLY A 99 -23.31 -50.91 6.65
N ARG A 100 -23.44 -51.21 7.95
CA ARG A 100 -22.96 -52.43 8.63
C ARG A 100 -23.43 -52.44 10.07
#